data_AF-A0A964G5K3-F1
#
_entry.id   AF-A0A964G5K3-F1
#
_cell.length_a   1.000
_cell.length_b   1.000
_cell.length_c   1.000
_cell.angle_alpha   90.00
_cell.angle_beta   90.00
_cell.angle_gamma   90.00
#
_symmetry.space_group_name_H-M   'P 1'
#
loop_
_entity.id
_entity.type
_entity.pdbx_description
1 polymer ?
#
loop_
_entity_poly.entity_id
_entity_poly.type
_entity_poly.pdbx_seq_one_letter_code
_entity_poly.pdbx_strand_id
1 'polypeptide(L)'
;MSQTIPELQTEVRALQAEVATLQETREKLCLQRSECRVTVSFPKNNTPEALAEFHQQNAAFGEQWLQQIQEIDRETKIIEKQLEAKQALLNYKQGELDKLLAGEHWKEVENHVQTGEKRLQAQARKINQAAAQLEAEIQALKALYDQLNPSYSEWFQQPTQIVEFSAKTIPYAVGSSSGLILGNKEIEWEKK
;
A
#
# COMPACT_ATOMS: atom_id res chain seq x y z
N MET A 1 13.45 -14.75 -18.54
CA MET A 1 13.71 -14.80 -17.09
C MET A 1 13.02 -13.60 -16.49
N SER A 2 12.06 -13.77 -15.59
CA SER A 2 11.35 -12.66 -14.97
C SER A 2 12.28 -11.99 -13.95
N GLN A 3 12.48 -10.67 -14.07
CA GLN A 3 13.28 -9.87 -13.11
C GLN A 3 12.68 -9.98 -11.71
N THR A 4 13.53 -10.03 -10.68
CA THR A 4 13.09 -10.04 -9.27
C THR A 4 12.77 -8.62 -8.78
N ILE A 5 11.94 -8.49 -7.74
CA ILE A 5 11.61 -7.18 -7.12
C ILE A 5 12.87 -6.40 -6.72
N PRO A 6 13.89 -7.00 -6.05
CA PRO A 6 15.11 -6.29 -5.69
C PRO A 6 15.92 -5.80 -6.91
N GLU A 7 15.99 -6.61 -7.96
CA GLU A 7 16.63 -6.23 -9.23
C GLU A 7 15.92 -5.02 -9.84
N LEU A 8 14.59 -5.09 -9.95
CA LEU A 8 13.78 -4.03 -10.53
C LEU A 8 13.84 -2.72 -9.70
N GLN A 9 13.86 -2.81 -8.37
CA GLN A 9 14.05 -1.65 -7.49
C GLN A 9 15.42 -1.00 -7.67
N THR A 10 16.45 -1.79 -7.97
CA THR A 10 17.80 -1.29 -8.22
C THR A 10 17.84 -0.58 -9.57
N GLU A 11 17.22 -1.15 -10.60
CA GLU A 11 17.08 -0.54 -11.93
C GLU A 11 16.30 0.77 -11.88
N VAL A 12 15.17 0.81 -11.17
CA VAL A 12 14.36 2.03 -10.98
C VAL A 12 15.20 3.13 -10.31
N ARG A 13 15.93 2.79 -9.24
CA ARG A 13 16.81 3.77 -8.55
C ARG A 13 17.92 4.29 -9.44
N ALA A 14 18.55 3.42 -10.24
CA ALA A 14 19.56 3.83 -11.21
C ALA A 14 18.97 4.78 -12.26
N LEU A 15 17.80 4.45 -12.82
CA LEU A 15 17.10 5.30 -13.79
C LEU A 15 16.69 6.65 -13.21
N GLN A 16 16.24 6.69 -11.95
CA GLN A 16 15.93 7.95 -11.26
C GLN A 16 17.16 8.85 -11.13
N ALA A 17 18.32 8.28 -10.78
CA ALA A 17 19.58 9.03 -10.69
C ALA A 17 20.04 9.55 -12.07
N GLU A 18 19.90 8.74 -13.12
CA GLU A 18 20.20 9.16 -14.49
C GLU A 18 19.28 10.31 -14.96
N VAL A 19 17.97 10.21 -14.69
CA VAL A 19 17.00 11.27 -15.02
C VAL A 19 17.35 12.57 -14.28
N ALA A 20 17.66 12.49 -12.98
CA ALA A 20 18.05 13.66 -12.19
C ALA A 20 19.32 14.33 -12.75
N THR A 21 20.32 13.53 -13.13
CA THR A 21 21.57 14.04 -13.74
C THR A 21 21.31 14.74 -15.08
N LEU A 22 20.44 14.17 -15.91
CA LEU A 22 20.06 14.79 -17.19
C LEU A 22 19.24 16.09 -16.99
N GLN A 23 18.38 16.15 -15.97
CA GLN A 23 17.63 17.36 -15.60
C GLN A 23 18.58 18.47 -15.17
N GLU A 24 19.53 18.17 -14.28
CA GLU A 24 20.56 19.15 -13.87
C GLU A 24 21.38 19.64 -15.06
N THR A 25 21.73 18.76 -15.99
CA THR A 25 22.50 19.13 -17.18
C THR A 25 21.69 20.07 -18.08
N ARG A 26 20.40 19.78 -18.28
CA ARG A 26 19.49 20.66 -19.03
C ARG A 26 19.39 22.04 -18.37
N GLU A 27 19.25 22.09 -17.05
CA GLU A 27 19.17 23.36 -16.32
C GLU A 27 20.45 24.20 -16.49
N LYS A 28 21.62 23.56 -16.43
CA LYS A 28 22.91 24.24 -16.71
C LYS A 28 22.96 24.82 -18.11
N LEU A 29 22.52 24.09 -19.13
CA LEU A 29 22.46 24.59 -20.50
C LEU A 29 21.48 25.76 -20.66
N CYS A 30 20.32 25.69 -20.01
CA CYS A 30 19.35 26.79 -19.99
C CYS A 30 19.94 28.06 -19.35
N LEU A 31 20.70 27.91 -18.25
CA LEU A 31 21.41 29.01 -17.61
C LEU A 31 22.47 29.59 -18.54
N GLN A 32 23.35 28.76 -19.10
CA GLN A 32 24.38 29.19 -20.06
C GLN A 32 23.75 29.95 -21.24
N ARG A 33 22.64 29.44 -21.78
CA ARG A 33 21.89 30.10 -22.85
C ARG A 33 21.42 31.50 -22.45
N SER A 34 20.92 31.66 -21.23
CA SER A 34 20.42 32.94 -20.72
C SER A 34 21.54 33.96 -20.44
N GLU A 35 22.75 33.46 -20.18
CA GLU A 35 23.95 34.27 -19.92
C GLU A 35 24.66 34.73 -21.20
N CYS A 36 24.37 34.11 -22.34
CA CYS A 36 24.88 34.52 -23.66
C CYS A 36 24.40 35.94 -24.03
N ARG A 37 25.16 36.96 -23.65
CA ARG A 37 24.89 38.38 -23.94
C ARG A 37 25.88 38.95 -24.95
N VAL A 38 25.39 39.85 -25.80
CA VAL A 38 26.24 40.62 -26.72
C VAL A 38 26.60 41.94 -26.04
N THR A 39 27.90 42.18 -25.85
CA THR A 39 28.41 43.48 -25.40
C THR A 39 28.80 44.30 -26.62
N VAL A 40 28.06 45.38 -26.90
CA VAL A 40 28.35 46.29 -28.02
C VAL A 40 29.13 47.49 -27.48
N SER A 41 30.36 47.68 -27.98
CA SER A 41 31.21 48.81 -27.63
C SER A 41 31.28 49.79 -28.79
N PHE A 42 30.64 50.95 -28.65
CA PHE A 42 30.60 51.96 -29.71
C PHE A 42 31.97 52.65 -29.89
N PRO A 43 32.34 53.03 -31.13
CA PRO A 43 33.58 53.74 -31.40
C PRO A 43 33.57 55.15 -30.78
N LYS A 44 34.74 55.65 -30.41
CA LYS A 44 34.90 56.98 -29.77
C LYS A 44 34.76 58.14 -30.75
N ASN A 45 34.91 57.87 -32.05
CA ASN A 45 34.84 58.84 -33.14
C ASN A 45 34.08 58.22 -34.34
N ASN A 46 33.41 59.07 -35.11
CA ASN A 46 32.56 58.67 -36.22
C ASN A 46 33.30 58.73 -37.57
N THR A 47 34.60 58.42 -37.59
CA THR A 47 35.31 58.35 -38.87
C THR A 47 34.81 57.13 -39.67
N PRO A 48 34.77 57.21 -41.00
CA PRO A 48 34.34 56.09 -41.84
C PRO A 48 35.08 54.79 -41.53
N GLU A 49 36.38 54.88 -41.24
CA GLU A 49 37.25 53.75 -40.89
C GLU A 49 36.88 53.15 -39.53
N ALA A 50 36.64 53.98 -38.51
CA ALA A 50 36.24 53.52 -37.18
C ALA A 50 34.84 52.88 -37.17
N LEU A 51 33.93 53.39 -37.99
CA LEU A 51 32.62 52.77 -38.20
C LEU A 51 32.74 51.43 -38.94
N ALA A 52 33.57 51.36 -39.98
CA ALA A 52 33.79 50.12 -40.73
C ALA A 52 34.40 49.01 -39.83
N GLU A 53 35.41 49.34 -39.03
CA GLU A 53 36.00 48.41 -38.05
C GLU A 53 34.99 47.96 -36.99
N PHE A 54 34.18 48.88 -36.45
CA PHE A 54 33.10 48.55 -35.52
C PHE A 54 32.07 47.59 -36.13
N HIS A 55 31.64 47.84 -37.37
CA HIS A 55 30.70 46.95 -38.06
C HIS A 55 31.31 45.56 -38.32
N GLN A 56 32.58 45.49 -38.73
CA GLN A 56 33.27 44.23 -38.94
C GLN A 56 33.43 43.43 -37.65
N GLN A 57 33.84 44.08 -36.56
CA GLN A 57 33.97 43.43 -35.25
C GLN A 57 32.62 42.95 -34.74
N ASN A 58 31.56 43.77 -34.81
CA ASN A 58 30.21 43.36 -34.40
C ASN A 58 29.67 42.20 -35.24
N ALA A 59 29.94 42.18 -36.55
CA ALA A 59 29.54 41.07 -37.40
C ALA A 59 30.22 39.76 -36.98
N ALA A 60 31.54 39.79 -36.74
CA ALA A 60 32.29 38.63 -36.26
C ALA A 60 31.82 38.15 -34.87
N PHE A 61 31.58 39.07 -33.93
CA PHE A 61 31.02 38.73 -32.61
C PHE A 61 29.60 38.16 -32.72
N GLY A 62 28.77 38.70 -33.63
CA GLY A 62 27.42 38.22 -33.89
C GLY A 62 27.40 36.80 -34.44
N GLU A 63 28.31 36.46 -35.37
CA GLU A 63 28.46 35.11 -35.91
C GLU A 63 28.90 34.10 -34.84
N GLN A 64 29.90 34.46 -34.03
CA GLN A 64 30.37 33.60 -32.93
C GLN A 64 29.27 33.34 -31.89
N TRP A 65 28.51 34.38 -31.53
CA TRP A 65 27.39 34.26 -30.59
C TRP A 65 26.27 33.38 -31.15
N LEU A 66 25.92 33.54 -32.44
CA LEU A 66 24.93 32.71 -33.09
C LEU A 66 25.34 31.23 -33.07
N GLN A 67 26.62 30.94 -33.33
CA GLN A 67 27.15 29.57 -33.25
C GLN A 67 27.04 29.00 -31.84
N GLN A 68 27.42 29.75 -30.79
CA GLN A 68 27.31 29.31 -29.41
C GLN A 68 25.87 28.98 -29.02
N ILE A 69 24.93 29.85 -29.41
CA ILE A 69 23.50 29.62 -29.17
C ILE A 69 23.00 28.37 -29.88
N GLN A 70 23.38 28.18 -31.14
CA GLN A 70 22.97 27.01 -31.92
C GLN A 70 23.51 25.71 -31.32
N GLU A 71 24.74 25.73 -30.79
CA GLU A 71 25.32 24.57 -30.12
C GLU A 71 24.56 24.24 -28.82
N ILE A 72 24.31 25.25 -27.96
CA ILE A 72 23.54 25.05 -26.74
C ILE A 72 22.12 24.55 -27.04
N ASP A 73 21.46 25.10 -28.07
CA ASP A 73 20.12 24.65 -28.50
C ASP A 73 20.15 23.20 -29.02
N ARG A 74 21.23 22.80 -29.71
CA ARG A 74 21.41 21.43 -30.20
C ARG A 74 21.63 20.46 -29.04
N GLU A 75 22.52 20.78 -28.11
CA GLU A 75 22.79 19.96 -26.92
C GLU A 75 21.54 19.83 -26.05
N THR A 76 20.80 20.92 -25.85
CA THR A 76 19.54 20.93 -25.10
C THR A 76 18.52 19.97 -25.72
N LYS A 77 18.34 20.01 -27.05
CA LYS A 77 17.44 19.09 -27.77
C LYS A 77 17.86 17.62 -27.64
N ILE A 78 19.16 17.34 -27.61
CA ILE A 78 19.66 15.97 -27.41
C ILE A 78 19.31 15.48 -26.00
N ILE A 79 19.56 16.30 -24.98
CA ILE A 79 19.24 15.98 -23.58
C ILE A 79 17.74 15.83 -23.37
N GLU A 80 16.91 16.69 -23.98
CA GLU A 80 15.45 16.58 -23.88
C GLU A 80 14.92 15.25 -24.44
N LYS A 81 15.46 14.79 -25.56
CA LYS A 81 15.12 13.46 -26.11
C LYS A 81 15.58 12.32 -25.21
N GLN A 82 16.76 12.44 -24.61
CA GLN A 82 17.25 11.44 -23.66
C GLN A 82 16.39 11.41 -22.39
N LEU A 83 15.98 12.57 -21.89
CA LEU A 83 15.06 12.69 -20.76
C LEU A 83 13.72 12.03 -21.05
N GLU A 84 13.12 12.31 -22.21
CA GLU A 84 11.85 11.71 -22.61
C GLU A 84 11.94 10.18 -22.64
N ALA A 85 12.99 9.63 -23.27
CA ALA A 85 13.20 8.20 -23.36
C ALA A 85 13.44 7.56 -21.98
N LYS A 86 14.26 8.18 -21.13
CA LYS A 86 14.58 7.67 -19.79
C LYS A 86 13.38 7.78 -18.85
N GLN A 87 12.60 8.86 -18.93
CA GLN A 87 11.38 9.03 -18.16
C GLN A 87 10.31 8.02 -18.55
N ALA A 88 10.14 7.75 -19.85
CA ALA A 88 9.22 6.72 -20.32
C ALA A 88 9.62 5.33 -19.79
N LEU A 89 10.91 4.99 -19.84
CA LEU A 89 11.44 3.74 -19.31
C LEU A 89 11.27 3.66 -17.78
N LEU A 90 11.53 4.74 -17.06
CA LEU A 90 11.32 4.82 -15.61
C LEU A 90 9.85 4.57 -15.25
N ASN A 91 8.92 5.24 -15.93
CA ASN A 91 7.49 5.07 -15.69
C ASN A 91 7.04 3.62 -15.95
N TYR A 92 7.54 3.00 -17.02
CA TYR A 92 7.28 1.60 -17.33
C TYR A 92 7.77 0.67 -16.21
N LYS A 93 9.03 0.84 -15.80
CA LYS A 93 9.67 0.01 -14.76
C LYS A 93 9.04 0.19 -13.39
N GLN A 94 8.65 1.41 -13.03
CA GLN A 94 7.88 1.68 -11.81
C GLN A 94 6.53 0.97 -11.85
N GLY A 95 5.82 1.01 -12.98
CA GLY A 95 4.56 0.29 -13.14
C GLY A 95 4.69 -1.24 -13.07
N GLU A 96 5.80 -1.81 -13.53
CA GLU A 96 6.11 -3.24 -13.33
C GLU A 96 6.35 -3.55 -11.85
N LEU A 97 7.11 -2.70 -11.15
CA LEU A 97 7.43 -2.86 -9.74
C LEU A 97 6.17 -2.81 -8.87
N ASP A 98 5.30 -1.84 -9.11
CA ASP A 98 4.06 -1.67 -8.35
C ASP A 98 3.13 -2.88 -8.51
N LYS A 99 3.06 -3.46 -9.73
CA LYS A 99 2.29 -4.69 -9.98
C LYS A 99 2.85 -5.89 -9.22
N LEU A 100 4.17 -6.05 -9.18
CA LEU A 100 4.81 -7.16 -8.47
C LEU A 100 4.59 -7.04 -6.96
N LEU A 101 4.80 -5.84 -6.40
CA LEU A 101 4.57 -5.57 -4.99
C LEU A 101 3.11 -5.80 -4.59
N ALA A 102 2.16 -5.33 -5.40
CA ALA A 102 0.74 -5.62 -5.18
C ALA A 102 0.45 -7.13 -5.22
N GLY A 103 1.04 -7.85 -6.18
CA GLY A 103 0.89 -9.29 -6.29
C GLY A 103 1.39 -10.07 -5.07
N GLU A 104 2.54 -9.69 -4.50
CA GLU A 104 3.05 -10.29 -3.26
C GLU A 104 2.17 -9.95 -2.06
N HIS A 105 1.74 -8.70 -1.94
CA HIS A 105 0.86 -8.26 -0.86
C HIS A 105 -0.47 -9.05 -0.85
N TRP A 106 -1.10 -9.21 -2.01
CA TRP A 106 -2.36 -9.96 -2.10
C TRP A 106 -2.20 -11.44 -1.76
N LYS A 107 -1.07 -12.07 -2.11
CA LYS A 107 -0.77 -13.44 -1.70
C LYS A 107 -0.59 -13.56 -0.19
N GLU A 108 0.06 -12.58 0.44
CA GLU A 108 0.21 -12.55 1.90
C GLU A 108 -1.15 -12.40 2.60
N VAL A 109 -1.98 -11.47 2.13
CA VAL A 109 -3.35 -11.27 2.63
C VAL A 109 -4.17 -12.54 2.47
N GLU A 110 -4.13 -13.18 1.29
CA GLU A 110 -4.83 -14.44 1.03
C GLU A 110 -4.41 -15.54 2.00
N ASN A 111 -3.10 -15.74 2.19
CA ASN A 111 -2.57 -16.72 3.13
C ASN A 111 -2.99 -16.43 4.57
N HIS A 112 -3.00 -15.15 4.97
CA HIS A 112 -3.43 -14.73 6.29
C HIS A 112 -4.91 -15.03 6.52
N VAL A 113 -5.77 -14.71 5.55
CA VAL A 113 -7.21 -15.00 5.60
C VAL A 113 -7.45 -16.50 5.69
N GLN A 114 -6.87 -17.31 4.81
CA GLN A 114 -7.06 -18.77 4.82
C GLN A 114 -6.61 -19.42 6.14
N THR A 115 -5.48 -18.96 6.70
CA THR A 115 -4.97 -19.47 7.97
C THR A 115 -5.85 -19.00 9.14
N GLY A 116 -6.28 -17.74 9.11
CA GLY A 116 -7.18 -17.14 10.10
C GLY A 116 -8.53 -17.84 10.14
N GLU A 117 -9.14 -18.10 8.98
CA GLU A 117 -10.42 -18.82 8.86
C GLU A 117 -10.35 -20.22 9.47
N LYS A 118 -9.30 -20.99 9.17
CA LYS A 118 -9.11 -22.32 9.77
C LYS A 118 -9.03 -22.27 11.29
N ARG A 119 -8.29 -21.30 11.83
CA ARG A 119 -8.17 -21.10 13.29
C ARG A 119 -9.50 -20.68 13.90
N LEU A 120 -10.22 -19.78 13.24
CA LEU A 120 -11.52 -19.30 13.70
C LEU A 120 -12.56 -20.43 13.72
N GLN A 121 -12.62 -21.25 12.67
CA GLN A 121 -13.47 -22.45 12.62
C GLN A 121 -13.10 -23.47 13.69
N ALA A 122 -11.80 -23.71 13.93
CA ALA A 122 -11.36 -24.61 14.99
C ALA A 122 -11.79 -24.10 16.38
N GLN A 123 -11.71 -22.79 16.62
CA GLN A 123 -12.16 -22.20 17.88
C GLN A 123 -13.68 -22.26 18.03
N ALA A 124 -14.45 -22.02 16.96
CA ALA A 124 -15.90 -22.19 16.97
C ALA A 124 -16.32 -23.62 17.33
N ARG A 125 -15.63 -24.64 16.78
CA ARG A 125 -15.87 -26.05 17.14
C ARG A 125 -15.59 -26.33 18.61
N LYS A 126 -14.50 -25.77 19.17
CA LYS A 126 -14.18 -25.92 20.60
C LYS A 126 -15.24 -25.27 21.49
N ILE A 127 -15.73 -24.09 21.12
CA ILE A 127 -16.83 -23.43 21.82
C ILE A 127 -18.06 -24.33 21.82
N ASN A 128 -18.44 -24.88 20.66
CA ASN A 128 -19.61 -25.75 20.55
C ASN A 128 -19.45 -27.05 21.35
N GLN A 129 -18.24 -27.61 21.43
CA GLN A 129 -17.95 -28.78 22.27
C GLN A 129 -18.08 -28.46 23.76
N ALA A 130 -17.51 -27.33 24.21
CA ALA A 130 -17.63 -26.88 25.59
C ALA A 130 -19.10 -26.57 25.95
N ALA A 131 -19.85 -25.98 25.03
CA ALA A 131 -21.28 -25.76 25.18
C ALA A 131 -22.04 -27.09 25.36
N ALA A 132 -21.79 -28.09 24.51
CA ALA A 132 -22.43 -29.39 24.65
C ALA A 132 -22.11 -30.09 25.99
N GLN A 133 -20.87 -29.96 26.48
CA GLN A 133 -20.48 -30.47 27.79
C GLN A 133 -21.21 -29.76 28.92
N LEU A 134 -21.27 -28.44 28.89
CA LEU A 134 -21.97 -27.65 29.90
C LEU A 134 -23.48 -27.91 29.88
N GLU A 135 -24.10 -28.08 28.71
CA GLU A 135 -25.51 -28.48 28.59
C GLU A 135 -25.77 -29.83 29.28
N ALA A 136 -24.89 -30.81 29.08
CA ALA A 136 -25.00 -32.12 29.75
C ALA A 136 -24.87 -32.02 31.29
N GLU A 137 -23.94 -31.22 31.80
CA GLU A 137 -23.78 -30.98 33.25
C GLU A 137 -24.99 -30.27 33.86
N ILE A 138 -25.57 -29.29 33.16
CA ILE A 138 -26.79 -28.61 33.58
C ILE A 138 -27.96 -29.60 33.66
N GLN A 139 -28.12 -30.48 32.68
CA GLN A 139 -29.12 -31.54 32.69
C GLN A 139 -28.89 -32.54 33.83
N ALA A 140 -27.65 -32.92 34.11
CA ALA A 140 -27.30 -33.79 35.22
C ALA A 140 -27.64 -33.17 36.58
N LEU A 141 -27.32 -31.87 36.78
CA LEU A 141 -27.71 -31.12 37.97
C LEU A 141 -29.24 -31.08 38.14
N LYS A 142 -29.98 -30.87 37.05
CA LYS A 142 -31.44 -30.87 37.06
C LYS A 142 -32.01 -32.23 37.47
N ALA A 143 -31.48 -33.33 36.93
CA ALA A 143 -31.89 -34.66 37.31
C ALA A 143 -31.63 -34.96 38.80
N LEU A 144 -30.48 -34.54 39.34
CA LEU A 144 -30.18 -34.67 40.77
C LEU A 144 -31.12 -33.81 41.62
N TYR A 145 -31.42 -32.58 41.20
CA TYR A 145 -32.41 -31.73 41.86
C TYR A 145 -33.79 -32.41 41.90
N ASP A 146 -34.27 -32.96 40.78
CA ASP A 146 -35.58 -33.60 40.72
C ASP A 146 -35.68 -34.85 41.61
N GLN A 147 -34.56 -35.56 41.80
CA GLN A 147 -34.47 -36.68 42.75
C GLN A 147 -34.45 -36.22 44.21
N LEU A 148 -33.76 -35.12 44.52
CA LEU A 148 -33.46 -34.70 45.89
C LEU A 148 -34.51 -33.73 46.47
N ASN A 149 -35.14 -32.91 45.65
CA ASN A 149 -36.06 -31.85 46.07
C ASN A 149 -37.30 -32.36 46.83
N PRO A 150 -37.90 -33.52 46.48
CA PRO A 150 -39.01 -34.10 47.27
C PRO A 150 -38.59 -34.39 48.71
N SER A 151 -37.43 -35.04 48.92
CA SER A 151 -36.93 -35.34 50.26
C SER A 151 -36.60 -34.09 51.07
N TYR A 152 -36.08 -33.04 50.42
CA TYR A 152 -35.90 -31.73 51.08
C TYR A 152 -37.25 -31.12 51.49
N SER A 153 -38.26 -31.16 50.62
CA SER A 153 -39.58 -30.61 50.92
C SER A 153 -40.27 -31.36 52.07
N GLU A 154 -40.10 -32.69 52.14
CA GLU A 154 -40.56 -33.51 53.27
C GLU A 154 -39.85 -33.13 54.56
N TRP A 155 -38.52 -32.98 54.53
CA TRP A 155 -37.74 -32.66 55.72
C TRP A 155 -38.08 -31.28 56.29
N PHE A 156 -38.26 -30.27 55.43
CA PHE A 156 -38.66 -28.92 55.82
C PHE A 156 -40.16 -28.77 56.07
N GLN A 157 -40.97 -29.81 55.84
CA GLN A 157 -42.43 -29.81 55.95
C GLN A 157 -43.13 -28.69 55.17
N GLN A 158 -42.48 -28.18 54.11
CA GLN A 158 -43.01 -27.16 53.22
C GLN A 158 -42.39 -27.31 51.82
N PRO A 159 -43.11 -26.93 50.74
CA PRO A 159 -42.54 -26.90 49.41
C PRO A 159 -41.26 -26.04 49.40
N THR A 160 -40.12 -26.68 49.16
CA THR A 160 -38.81 -26.04 49.19
C THR A 160 -38.17 -26.21 47.82
N GLN A 161 -37.56 -25.14 47.29
CA GLN A 161 -36.83 -25.17 46.04
C GLN A 161 -35.35 -24.94 46.35
N ILE A 162 -34.55 -26.01 46.31
CA ILE A 162 -33.12 -25.95 46.66
C ILE A 162 -32.23 -25.40 45.55
N VAL A 163 -32.71 -25.38 44.30
CA VAL A 163 -32.01 -24.80 43.13
C VAL A 163 -33.02 -24.10 42.23
N GLU A 164 -32.67 -22.89 41.78
CA GLU A 164 -33.39 -22.16 40.75
C GLU A 164 -32.65 -22.26 39.41
N PHE A 165 -33.30 -22.85 38.39
CA PHE A 165 -32.74 -22.96 37.04
C PHE A 165 -33.21 -21.79 36.17
N SER A 166 -32.51 -20.66 36.23
CA SER A 166 -32.87 -19.43 35.50
C SER A 166 -32.21 -19.31 34.12
N ALA A 167 -31.13 -20.06 33.87
CA ALA A 167 -30.47 -20.09 32.57
C ALA A 167 -31.40 -20.69 31.51
N LYS A 168 -31.52 -20.05 30.34
CA LYS A 168 -32.37 -20.53 29.23
C LYS A 168 -31.59 -20.93 27.99
N THR A 169 -30.38 -20.42 27.85
CA THR A 169 -29.59 -20.57 26.63
C THR A 169 -28.12 -20.78 26.94
N ILE A 170 -27.40 -21.37 25.99
CA ILE A 170 -25.96 -21.63 26.05
C ILE A 170 -25.26 -21.05 24.81
N PRO A 171 -24.04 -20.48 24.93
CA PRO A 171 -23.32 -19.94 23.79
C PRO A 171 -23.09 -20.99 22.70
N TYR A 172 -23.32 -20.62 21.44
CA TYR A 172 -23.16 -21.52 20.30
C TYR A 172 -22.72 -20.74 19.05
N ALA A 173 -21.69 -21.23 18.37
CA ALA A 173 -21.13 -20.63 17.18
C ALA A 173 -21.71 -21.28 15.90
N VAL A 174 -22.22 -20.46 14.99
CA VAL A 174 -22.80 -20.88 13.69
C VAL A 174 -22.10 -20.20 12.51
N GLY A 175 -22.01 -20.90 11.39
CA GLY A 175 -21.55 -20.33 10.13
C GLY A 175 -22.61 -19.39 9.52
N SER A 176 -22.15 -18.32 8.88
CA SER A 176 -22.92 -17.32 8.17
C SER A 176 -22.33 -17.10 6.77
N SER A 177 -23.09 -16.44 5.87
CA SER A 177 -22.63 -16.06 4.53
C SER A 177 -21.41 -15.14 4.54
N SER A 178 -21.14 -14.44 5.65
CA SER A 178 -20.01 -13.51 5.80
C SER A 178 -19.03 -13.91 6.91
N GLY A 179 -19.11 -15.12 7.47
CA GLY A 179 -18.19 -15.56 8.51
C GLY A 179 -18.83 -16.44 9.60
N LEU A 180 -18.51 -16.15 10.86
CA LEU A 180 -18.99 -16.89 12.02
C LEU A 180 -19.76 -15.95 12.96
N ILE A 181 -20.90 -16.43 13.47
CA ILE A 181 -21.71 -15.73 14.47
C ILE A 181 -21.64 -16.53 15.76
N LEU A 182 -21.24 -15.88 16.85
CA LEU A 182 -21.39 -16.42 18.20
C LEU A 182 -22.74 -15.97 18.73
N GLY A 183 -23.70 -16.89 18.76
CA GLY A 183 -25.04 -16.68 19.29
C GLY A 183 -25.28 -17.53 20.52
N ASN A 184 -26.56 -17.78 20.79
CA ASN A 184 -27.02 -18.62 21.88
C ASN A 184 -28.00 -19.67 21.33
N LYS A 185 -27.85 -20.92 21.76
CA LYS A 185 -28.82 -22.02 21.55
C LYS A 185 -29.66 -22.17 22.81
N GLU A 186 -30.94 -22.49 22.70
CA GLU A 186 -31.76 -22.87 23.85
C GLU A 186 -31.23 -24.16 24.50
N ILE A 187 -31.26 -24.22 25.83
CA ILE A 187 -30.94 -25.42 26.60
C ILE A 187 -32.13 -26.37 26.48
N GLU A 188 -31.90 -27.60 26.05
CA GLU A 188 -32.94 -28.61 25.99
C GLU A 188 -33.23 -29.14 27.41
N TRP A 189 -34.36 -28.73 27.99
CA TRP A 189 -34.76 -29.14 29.34
C TRP A 189 -35.51 -30.48 29.38
N GLU A 190 -36.03 -30.95 28.25
CA GLU A 190 -36.82 -32.18 28.14
C GLU A 190 -36.29 -33.08 27.02
N LYS A 191 -35.86 -34.30 27.34
CA LYS A 191 -35.86 -35.39 26.37
C LYS A 191 -37.25 -35.98 26.33
N LYS A 192 -37.98 -35.77 25.22
CA LYS A 192 -39.18 -36.57 24.92
C LYS A 192 -38.83 -38.04 24.72
#